data_AF-A0A351AR94-F1
#
_entry.id   AF-A0A351AR94-F1
#
_cell.length_a   1.000
_cell.length_b   1.000
_cell.length_c   1.000
_cell.angle_alpha   90.00
_cell.angle_beta   90.00
_cell.angle_gamma   90.00
#
_symmetry.space_group_name_H-M   'P 1'
#
loop_
_entity.id
_entity.type
_entity.pdbx_description
1 polymer ?
#
loop_
_entity_poly.entity_id
_entity_poly.type
_entity_poly.pdbx_seq_one_letter_code
_entity_poly.pdbx_strand_id
1 'polypeptide(L)'
;MNKLYTVILLAAMALPSCDSFLTQENPNSIESEFYFTDESSLEIYTNGLIRSFATNIKSFIDGDKNADTHSWDGQAAYFMDNYSAEDATNWSTGNWAQLRSINYYLDNMRNASASEEIMNHYEGVGRFFRALFYFDKVKTFG
;
A
#
# COMPACT_ATOMS: atom_id res chain seq x y z
N MET A 1 60.96 4.08 -20.50
CA MET A 1 59.59 3.53 -20.52
C MET A 1 58.98 3.38 -19.12
N ASN A 2 59.72 2.95 -18.09
CA ASN A 2 59.15 2.66 -16.76
C ASN A 2 58.51 3.85 -16.02
N LYS A 3 59.07 5.06 -16.14
CA LYS A 3 58.53 6.26 -15.46
C LYS A 3 57.15 6.70 -15.99
N LEU A 4 56.85 6.42 -17.26
CA LEU A 4 55.57 6.77 -17.87
C LEU A 4 54.44 5.89 -17.31
N TYR A 5 54.71 4.59 -17.15
CA TYR A 5 53.77 3.65 -16.53
C TYR A 5 53.51 3.97 -15.05
N THR A 6 54.54 4.40 -14.30
CA THR A 6 54.36 4.82 -12.90
C THR A 6 53.47 6.05 -12.77
N VAL A 7 53.60 7.02 -13.68
CA VAL A 7 52.78 8.25 -13.68
C VAL A 7 51.32 7.93 -14.04
N ILE A 8 51.09 7.05 -15.01
CA ILE A 8 49.74 6.62 -15.40
C ILE A 8 49.05 5.88 -14.24
N LEU A 9 49.77 5.01 -13.54
CA LEU A 9 49.22 4.25 -12.41
C LEU A 9 48.86 5.17 -11.23
N LEU A 10 49.68 6.19 -10.98
CA LEU A 10 49.42 7.19 -9.93
C LEU A 10 48.23 8.10 -10.28
N ALA A 11 48.07 8.44 -11.57
CA ALA A 11 46.93 9.22 -12.06
C ALA A 11 45.61 8.44 -11.99
N ALA A 12 45.65 7.12 -12.21
CA ALA A 12 44.47 6.26 -12.09
C ALA A 12 43.97 6.13 -10.63
N MET A 13 44.87 6.19 -9.64
CA MET A 13 44.51 6.19 -8.21
C MET A 13 44.00 7.55 -7.70
N ALA A 14 44.11 8.61 -8.52
CA ALA A 14 43.70 9.96 -8.15
C ALA A 14 42.28 10.34 -8.63
N LEU A 15 41.54 9.40 -9.23
CA LEU A 15 40.12 9.61 -9.54
C LEU A 15 39.30 9.45 -8.25
N PRO A 16 38.72 10.52 -7.68
CA PRO A 16 37.86 10.38 -6.51
C PRO A 16 36.62 9.55 -6.88
N SER A 17 36.32 8.53 -6.08
CA SER A 17 35.02 7.83 -6.13
C SER A 17 33.93 8.87 -5.83
N CYS A 18 33.05 9.12 -6.79
CA CYS A 18 31.93 10.03 -6.60
C CYS A 18 30.79 9.29 -5.89
N ASP A 19 30.92 9.10 -4.57
CA ASP A 19 29.94 8.37 -3.76
C ASP A 19 28.56 9.06 -3.77
N SER A 20 28.54 10.39 -3.90
CA SER A 20 27.33 11.23 -3.96
C SER A 20 26.35 10.83 -5.09
N PHE A 21 26.86 10.30 -6.20
CA PHE A 21 26.01 9.80 -7.30
C PHE A 21 25.42 8.41 -7.00
N LEU A 22 26.12 7.58 -6.21
CA LEU A 22 25.70 6.21 -5.89
C LEU A 22 24.78 6.14 -4.66
N THR A 23 24.81 7.15 -3.79
CA THR A 23 23.96 7.25 -2.60
C THR A 23 22.84 8.29 -2.78
N GLN A 24 22.46 8.60 -4.03
CA GLN A 24 21.39 9.55 -4.28
C GLN A 24 20.04 8.90 -4.01
N GLU A 25 19.48 9.17 -2.84
CA GLU A 25 18.12 8.81 -2.51
C GLU A 25 17.13 9.58 -3.40
N ASN A 26 15.99 8.96 -3.71
CA ASN A 26 14.97 9.62 -4.51
C ASN A 26 14.37 10.78 -3.70
N PRO A 27 14.51 12.04 -4.13
CA PRO A 27 14.01 13.17 -3.36
C PRO A 27 12.47 13.22 -3.25
N ASN A 28 11.78 12.38 -4.04
CA ASN A 28 10.33 12.23 -4.03
C ASN A 28 9.86 10.94 -3.33
N SER A 29 10.77 10.09 -2.83
CA SER A 29 10.38 9.00 -1.92
C SER A 29 10.38 9.52 -0.50
N ILE A 30 9.33 9.18 0.26
CA ILE A 30 9.40 9.26 1.71
C ILE A 30 9.83 7.88 2.15
N GLU A 31 11.06 7.79 2.68
CA GLU A 31 11.57 6.54 3.19
C GLU A 31 10.70 6.05 4.35
N SER A 32 10.42 4.76 4.31
CA SER A 32 9.42 4.12 5.18
C SER A 32 9.75 4.29 6.68
N GLU A 33 11.04 4.35 7.01
CA GLU A 33 11.60 4.53 8.35
C GLU A 33 11.35 5.93 8.94
N PHE A 34 11.24 6.96 8.08
CA PHE A 34 11.11 8.36 8.50
C PHE A 34 9.72 8.95 8.25
N TYR A 35 8.75 8.12 7.85
CA TYR A 35 7.41 8.63 7.55
C TYR A 35 6.64 9.08 8.80
N PHE A 36 6.68 8.29 9.87
CA PHE A 36 5.89 8.54 11.09
C PHE A 36 6.67 9.39 12.08
N THR A 37 6.44 10.70 12.05
CA THR A 37 7.19 11.68 12.86
C THR A 37 6.32 12.35 13.90
N ASP A 38 5.13 12.80 13.51
CA ASP A 38 4.21 13.61 14.32
C ASP A 38 2.75 13.28 14.00
N GLU A 39 1.82 13.99 14.63
CA GLU A 39 0.39 13.84 14.38
C GLU A 39 0.00 14.07 12.91
N SER A 40 0.65 14.99 12.20
CA SER A 40 0.33 15.26 10.80
C SER A 40 0.63 14.05 9.92
N SER A 41 1.70 13.32 10.21
CA SER A 41 2.00 12.06 9.51
C SER A 41 0.91 11.00 9.72
N LEU A 42 0.33 10.92 10.92
CA LEU A 42 -0.78 10.01 11.24
C LEU A 42 -2.06 10.41 10.49
N GLU A 43 -2.35 11.71 10.45
CA GLU A 43 -3.49 12.26 9.73
C GLU A 43 -3.38 11.97 8.23
N ILE A 44 -2.23 12.23 7.62
CA ILE A 44 -2.02 12.00 6.19
C ILE A 44 -2.16 10.52 5.84
N TYR A 45 -1.58 9.61 6.65
CA TYR A 45 -1.70 8.18 6.40
C TYR A 45 -3.15 7.72 6.51
N THR A 46 -3.86 8.12 7.56
CA THR A 46 -5.27 7.73 7.78
C THR A 46 -6.22 8.33 6.75
N ASN A 47 -5.96 9.55 6.26
CA ASN A 47 -6.64 10.11 5.09
C ASN A 47 -6.43 9.24 3.84
N GLY A 48 -5.24 8.68 3.67
CA GLY A 48 -4.96 7.66 2.66
C GLY A 48 -5.84 6.42 2.80
N LEU A 49 -6.01 5.91 4.02
CA LEU A 49 -6.92 4.79 4.31
C LEU A 49 -8.36 5.16 3.92
N ILE A 50 -8.88 6.31 4.36
CA ILE A 50 -10.23 6.79 4.01
C ILE A 50 -10.43 6.81 2.50
N ARG A 51 -9.48 7.40 1.75
CA ARG A 51 -9.55 7.43 0.28
C ARG A 51 -9.50 6.04 -0.34
N SER A 52 -8.72 5.12 0.23
CA SER A 52 -8.61 3.75 -0.28
C SER A 52 -9.91 2.95 -0.10
N PHE A 53 -10.73 3.28 0.90
CA PHE A 53 -12.04 2.67 1.15
C PHE A 53 -13.20 3.43 0.51
N ALA A 54 -12.93 4.54 -0.20
CA ALA A 54 -13.98 5.27 -0.90
C ALA A 54 -14.56 4.43 -2.04
N THR A 55 -15.87 4.20 -1.99
CA THR A 55 -16.59 3.48 -3.04
C THR A 55 -16.67 4.33 -4.30
N ASN A 56 -16.05 3.86 -5.38
CA ASN A 56 -16.23 4.49 -6.69
C ASN A 56 -17.64 4.22 -7.23
N ILE A 57 -18.12 5.08 -8.13
CA ILE A 57 -19.49 5.04 -8.67
C ILE A 57 -19.84 3.68 -9.29
N LYS A 58 -18.89 3.03 -9.97
CA LYS A 58 -19.12 1.72 -10.59
C LYS A 58 -19.35 0.65 -9.53
N SER A 59 -18.53 0.63 -8.48
CA SER A 59 -18.64 -0.34 -7.39
C SER A 59 -19.91 -0.14 -6.58
N PHE A 60 -20.40 1.10 -6.47
CA PHE A 60 -21.70 1.40 -5.88
C PHE A 60 -22.85 0.82 -6.70
N ILE A 61 -22.86 1.04 -8.02
CA ILE A 61 -23.88 0.51 -8.93
C ILE A 61 -23.83 -1.03 -8.97
N ASP A 62 -22.63 -1.60 -9.05
CA ASP A 62 -22.42 -3.05 -9.12
C ASP A 62 -22.60 -3.76 -7.78
N GLY A 63 -22.75 -3.02 -6.67
CA GLY A 63 -22.76 -3.58 -5.31
C GLY A 63 -23.88 -4.59 -5.07
N ASP A 64 -25.03 -4.37 -5.72
CA ASP A 64 -26.20 -5.23 -5.66
C ASP A 64 -26.44 -6.05 -6.94
N LYS A 65 -25.46 -6.14 -7.86
CA LYS A 65 -25.65 -6.82 -9.16
C LYS A 65 -26.04 -8.30 -9.07
N ASN A 66 -25.80 -8.92 -7.93
CA ASN A 66 -26.17 -10.30 -7.67
C ASN A 66 -27.50 -10.42 -6.90
N ALA A 67 -28.18 -9.31 -6.61
CA ALA A 67 -29.53 -9.28 -6.06
C ALA A 67 -30.57 -9.52 -7.17
N ASP A 68 -31.79 -9.88 -6.78
CA ASP A 68 -32.92 -10.16 -7.69
C ASP A 68 -33.62 -8.90 -8.23
N THR A 69 -32.99 -7.72 -8.07
CA THR A 69 -33.60 -6.42 -8.36
C THR A 69 -33.24 -5.85 -9.73
N HIS A 70 -32.27 -6.42 -10.44
CA HIS A 70 -31.84 -5.97 -11.77
C HIS A 70 -31.09 -7.06 -12.55
N SER A 71 -30.98 -6.87 -13.86
CA SER A 71 -30.21 -7.75 -14.75
C SER A 71 -28.90 -7.10 -15.17
N TRP A 72 -27.83 -7.90 -15.30
CA TRP A 72 -26.53 -7.44 -15.83
C TRP A 72 -25.89 -8.49 -16.74
N ASP A 73 -25.12 -8.05 -17.73
CA ASP A 73 -24.65 -8.90 -18.83
C ASP A 73 -23.86 -10.14 -18.39
N GLY A 74 -23.10 -10.06 -17.30
CA GLY A 74 -22.29 -11.19 -16.82
C GLY A 74 -23.05 -12.22 -15.98
N GLN A 75 -24.34 -12.02 -15.70
CA GLN A 75 -25.14 -13.03 -14.98
C GLN A 75 -25.26 -14.35 -15.75
N ALA A 76 -25.12 -14.31 -17.08
CA ALA A 76 -25.20 -15.49 -17.94
C ALA A 76 -24.17 -16.57 -17.54
N ALA A 77 -23.01 -16.17 -17.01
CA ALA A 77 -21.99 -17.10 -16.52
C ALA A 77 -22.48 -18.00 -15.38
N TYR A 78 -23.43 -17.53 -14.56
CA TYR A 78 -23.99 -18.35 -13.46
C TYR A 78 -25.11 -19.29 -13.91
N PHE A 79 -25.64 -19.11 -15.13
CA PHE A 79 -26.66 -20.00 -15.71
C PHE A 79 -26.04 -21.05 -16.65
N MET A 80 -24.74 -20.97 -16.87
CA MET A 80 -23.96 -21.91 -17.66
C MET A 80 -23.16 -22.82 -16.73
N ASP A 81 -22.97 -24.09 -17.11
CA ASP A 81 -22.26 -25.10 -16.31
C ASP A 81 -20.72 -24.94 -16.41
N ASN A 82 -20.23 -23.71 -16.29
CA ASN A 82 -18.83 -23.35 -16.51
C ASN A 82 -18.25 -22.39 -15.47
N TYR A 83 -18.99 -22.05 -14.42
CA TYR A 83 -18.47 -21.24 -13.32
C TYR A 83 -17.91 -22.13 -12.21
N SER A 84 -16.63 -21.94 -11.88
CA SER A 84 -15.90 -22.67 -10.86
C SER A 84 -15.27 -21.75 -9.82
N ALA A 85 -14.67 -22.34 -8.78
CA ALA A 85 -13.90 -21.57 -7.80
C ALA A 85 -12.68 -20.87 -8.41
N GLU A 86 -12.17 -21.33 -9.56
CA GLU A 86 -11.06 -20.68 -10.26
C GLU A 86 -11.49 -19.37 -10.93
N ASP A 87 -12.77 -19.26 -11.29
CA ASP A 87 -13.39 -18.04 -11.85
C ASP A 87 -13.74 -17.02 -10.76
N ALA A 88 -13.73 -17.44 -9.49
CA ALA A 88 -13.87 -16.56 -8.35
C ALA A 88 -12.59 -15.73 -8.16
N THR A 89 -12.57 -14.57 -8.81
CA THR A 89 -11.59 -13.49 -8.56
C THR A 89 -11.60 -13.09 -7.07
N ASN A 90 -10.56 -12.38 -6.58
CA ASN A 90 -10.36 -11.81 -5.22
C ASN A 90 -9.22 -12.39 -4.37
N TRP A 91 -8.44 -13.33 -4.89
CA TRP A 91 -7.29 -13.92 -4.18
C TRP A 91 -5.93 -13.35 -4.60
N SER A 92 -5.89 -12.41 -5.55
CA SER A 92 -4.63 -11.83 -6.02
C SER A 92 -4.02 -10.90 -4.98
N THR A 93 -2.70 -10.65 -5.07
CA THR A 93 -1.96 -9.72 -4.20
C THR A 93 -2.61 -8.33 -4.10
N GLY A 94 -3.25 -7.87 -5.19
CA GLY A 94 -3.93 -6.57 -5.22
C GLY A 94 -5.16 -6.52 -4.31
N ASN A 95 -5.89 -7.63 -4.17
CA ASN A 95 -7.09 -7.70 -3.34
C ASN A 95 -6.80 -7.58 -1.83
N TRP A 96 -5.54 -7.82 -1.44
CA TRP A 96 -5.06 -7.76 -0.06
C TRP A 96 -4.13 -6.57 0.19
N ALA A 97 -3.94 -5.69 -0.81
CA ALA A 97 -3.03 -4.55 -0.71
C ALA A 97 -3.47 -3.54 0.38
N GLN A 98 -4.79 -3.32 0.53
CA GLN A 98 -5.33 -2.46 1.58
C GLN A 98 -4.99 -2.99 2.97
N LEU A 99 -5.17 -4.29 3.22
CA LEU A 99 -4.81 -4.91 4.50
C LEU A 99 -3.32 -4.74 4.82
N ARG A 100 -2.45 -4.89 3.81
CA ARG A 100 -1.01 -4.66 3.97
C ARG A 100 -0.71 -3.23 4.41
N SER A 101 -1.33 -2.23 3.76
CA SER A 101 -1.17 -0.82 4.16
C SER A 101 -1.68 -0.56 5.57
N ILE A 102 -2.82 -1.13 5.96
CA ILE A 102 -3.36 -0.99 7.32
C ILE A 102 -2.44 -1.62 8.37
N ASN A 103 -1.92 -2.82 8.12
CA ASN A 103 -1.01 -3.47 9.06
C ASN A 103 0.30 -2.70 9.18
N TYR A 104 0.87 -2.26 8.05
CA TYR A 104 2.04 -1.39 8.07
C TYR A 104 1.83 -0.14 8.92
N TYR A 105 0.67 0.52 8.78
CA TYR A 105 0.32 1.64 9.64
C TYR A 105 0.29 1.28 11.12
N LEU A 106 -0.45 0.21 11.48
CA LEU A 106 -0.61 -0.19 12.89
C LEU A 106 0.72 -0.61 13.53
N ASP A 107 1.64 -1.16 12.75
CA ASP A 107 2.96 -1.59 13.23
C ASP A 107 3.91 -0.40 13.46
N ASN A 108 3.71 0.72 12.75
CA ASN A 108 4.68 1.83 12.72
C ASN A 108 4.15 3.17 13.26
N MET A 109 2.84 3.34 13.39
CA MET A 109 2.24 4.61 13.83
C MET A 109 2.79 5.09 15.17
N ARG A 110 3.19 4.17 16.06
CA ARG A 110 3.76 4.47 17.39
C ARG A 110 5.15 5.09 17.37
N ASN A 111 5.78 5.22 16.19
CA ASN A 111 7.01 5.98 16.01
C ASN A 111 6.76 7.50 16.00
N ALA A 112 5.53 7.95 15.73
CA ALA A 112 5.18 9.36 15.75
C ALA A 112 5.15 9.92 17.19
N SER A 113 5.61 11.16 17.35
CA SER A 113 5.58 11.89 18.61
C SER A 113 4.26 12.63 18.78
N ALA A 114 3.32 12.08 19.56
CA ALA A 114 2.07 12.72 19.93
C ALA A 114 1.60 12.29 21.34
N SER A 115 0.55 12.93 21.86
CA SER A 115 -0.03 12.54 23.16
C SER A 115 -0.68 11.15 23.08
N GLU A 116 -0.75 10.42 24.19
CA GLU A 116 -1.38 9.09 24.21
C GLU A 116 -2.85 9.12 23.77
N GLU A 117 -3.56 10.23 24.03
CA GLU A 117 -4.93 10.45 23.54
C GLU A 117 -4.98 10.47 22.00
N ILE A 118 -4.09 11.24 21.37
CA ILE A 118 -3.95 11.29 19.90
C ILE A 118 -3.57 9.92 19.35
N MET A 119 -2.59 9.25 19.98
CA MET A 119 -2.15 7.91 19.55
C MET A 119 -3.30 6.90 19.60
N ASN A 120 -4.10 6.90 20.66
CA ASN A 120 -5.25 6.00 20.79
C ASN A 120 -6.35 6.31 19.76
N HIS A 121 -6.59 7.58 19.45
CA HIS A 121 -7.52 7.97 18.40
C HIS A 121 -7.12 7.37 17.05
N TYR A 122 -5.87 7.62 16.65
CA TYR A 122 -5.33 7.20 15.36
C TYR A 122 -5.16 5.67 15.25
N GLU A 123 -4.76 4.99 16.33
CA GLU A 123 -4.78 3.53 16.40
C GLU A 123 -6.21 2.98 16.21
N GLY A 124 -7.21 3.63 16.82
CA GLY A 124 -8.62 3.31 16.64
C GLY A 124 -9.06 3.39 15.17
N VAL A 125 -8.65 4.43 14.45
CA VAL A 125 -8.91 4.58 13.01
C VAL A 125 -8.29 3.43 12.21
N GLY A 126 -7.03 3.08 12.48
CA GLY A 126 -6.37 1.94 11.81
C GLY A 126 -7.07 0.61 12.08
N ARG A 127 -7.47 0.36 13.34
CA ARG A 127 -8.21 -0.85 13.74
C ARG A 127 -9.60 -0.91 13.11
N PHE A 128 -10.29 0.22 13.00
CA PHE A 128 -11.57 0.32 12.32
C PHE A 128 -11.46 -0.12 10.85
N PHE A 129 -10.49 0.42 10.10
CA PHE A 129 -10.30 0.03 8.70
C PHE A 129 -9.87 -1.43 8.54
N ARG A 130 -9.08 -1.97 9.48
CA ARG A 130 -8.76 -3.40 9.49
C ARG A 130 -10.00 -4.26 9.68
N ALA A 131 -10.87 -3.89 10.62
CA ALA A 131 -12.13 -4.60 10.85
C ALA A 131 -13.05 -4.50 9.64
N LEU A 132 -13.15 -3.31 9.02
CA LEU A 132 -13.95 -3.10 7.81
C LEU A 132 -13.47 -3.95 6.63
N PHE A 133 -12.14 -4.06 6.45
CA PHE A 133 -11.56 -4.95 5.45
C PHE A 133 -11.98 -6.41 5.67
N TYR A 134 -11.82 -6.93 6.89
CA TYR A 134 -12.16 -8.31 7.17
C TYR A 134 -13.67 -8.57 7.09
N PHE A 135 -14.49 -7.62 7.51
CA PHE A 135 -15.93 -7.71 7.35
C PHE A 135 -16.34 -7.86 5.89
N ASP A 136 -15.70 -7.12 4.97
CA ASP A 136 -15.89 -7.30 3.53
C ASP A 136 -15.55 -8.73 3.09
N LYS A 137 -14.42 -9.29 3.54
CA LYS A 137 -14.02 -10.67 3.20
C LYS A 137 -14.98 -11.72 3.74
N VAL A 138 -15.43 -11.57 4.99
CA VAL A 138 -16.41 -12.48 5.59
C VAL A 138 -17.74 -12.45 4.83
N LYS A 139 -18.24 -11.26 4.45
CA LYS A 139 -19.46 -11.17 3.63
C LYS A 139 -19.33 -11.90 2.29
N THR A 140 -18.15 -11.89 1.68
CA THR A 140 -17.91 -12.52 0.37
C THR A 140 -17.64 -14.02 0.46
N PHE A 141 -16.88 -14.47 1.46
CA PHE A 141 -16.34 -15.85 1.49
C PHE A 141 -16.87 -16.73 2.63
N GLY A 142 -17.46 -16.14 3.68
CA GLY A 142 -17.82 -16.85 4.92
C GLY A 142 -16.73 -16.80 5.98
#